data_AF-A0A7S0F5E3-F1
#
_entry.id   AF-A0A7S0F5E3-F1
#
_cell.length_a   1.000
_cell.length_b   1.000
_cell.length_c   1.000
_cell.angle_alpha   90.00
_cell.angle_beta   90.00
_cell.angle_gamma   90.00
#
_symmetry.space_group_name_H-M   'P 1'
#
loop_
_entity.id
_entity.type
_entity.pdbx_description
1 polymer ?
#
loop_
_entity_poly.entity_id
_entity_poly.type
_entity_poly.pdbx_seq_one_letter_code
_entity_poly.pdbx_strand_id
1 'polypeptide(L)'
;IMWCLDHGYEYVEANLSAEGQAKGHDDRDKEGFARIIEAIQGTVWASAVMRKTRKASTMHASTTTAAPSGENTAQSNQDQHHQQQQQEKNQGQGQQAEEKEEKKTAKSEEASSQADAKMVAPPTVKQSFNESKTEGEDEDEDSEKLFDQMDRLLQEASQIRDASRAGAISDDERRERAGDAAMSLMNLMNQLGMDDDDDADVSDSDDDNSLQGS
;
A
#
# COMPACT_ATOMS: atom_id res chain seq x y z
N ILE A 1 16.54 -3.78 16.60
CA ILE A 1 15.89 -4.99 17.17
C ILE A 1 14.35 -4.90 17.19
N MET A 2 13.73 -3.70 17.14
CA MET A 2 12.24 -3.60 17.09
C MET A 2 11.60 -4.07 15.77
N TRP A 3 12.32 -4.10 14.64
CA TRP A 3 11.73 -4.43 13.33
C TRP A 3 11.11 -5.84 13.27
N CYS A 4 11.66 -6.81 14.00
CA CYS A 4 11.16 -8.18 14.09
C CYS A 4 9.93 -8.36 14.99
N LEU A 5 9.57 -7.33 15.77
CA LEU A 5 8.34 -7.33 16.56
C LEU A 5 7.15 -6.89 15.71
N ASP A 6 7.39 -5.99 14.76
CA ASP A 6 6.36 -5.50 13.84
C ASP A 6 6.18 -6.43 12.62
N HIS A 7 7.23 -7.19 12.26
CA HIS A 7 7.24 -8.09 11.10
C HIS A 7 7.64 -9.49 11.55
N GLY A 8 6.65 -10.36 11.79
CA GLY A 8 6.90 -11.77 12.02
C GLY A 8 7.29 -12.46 10.71
N TYR A 9 8.42 -13.16 10.69
CA TYR A 9 8.83 -14.02 9.58
C TYR A 9 8.66 -15.48 9.97
N GLU A 10 8.21 -16.31 9.02
CA GLU A 10 8.06 -17.74 9.18
C GLU A 10 8.73 -18.45 8.01
N TYR A 11 9.56 -19.46 8.30
CA TYR A 11 10.14 -20.32 7.27
C TYR A 11 9.22 -21.52 7.05
N VAL A 12 8.76 -21.68 5.81
CA VAL A 12 7.87 -22.77 5.42
C VAL A 12 8.48 -23.51 4.24
N GLU A 13 8.75 -24.81 4.40
CA GLU A 13 9.17 -25.67 3.30
C GLU A 13 7.95 -26.04 2.45
N ALA A 14 7.85 -25.49 1.24
CA ALA A 14 6.70 -25.68 0.36
C ALA A 14 7.06 -26.41 -0.92
N ASN A 15 6.35 -27.49 -1.22
CA ASN A 15 6.36 -28.13 -2.52
C ASN A 15 5.34 -27.44 -3.45
N LEU A 16 5.84 -26.78 -4.50
CA LEU A 16 5.01 -26.03 -5.45
C LEU A 16 4.42 -26.90 -6.57
N SER A 17 4.64 -28.22 -6.56
CA SER A 17 3.99 -29.13 -7.50
C SER A 17 2.47 -29.13 -7.32
N ALA A 18 1.73 -29.54 -8.36
CA ALA A 18 0.26 -29.60 -8.28
C ALA A 18 -0.24 -30.48 -7.11
N GLU A 19 0.47 -31.56 -6.80
CA GLU A 19 0.18 -32.43 -5.67
C GLU A 19 0.45 -31.74 -4.32
N GLY A 20 1.55 -30.99 -4.22
CA GLY A 20 1.90 -30.21 -3.04
C GLY A 20 0.90 -29.07 -2.77
N GLN A 21 0.37 -28.45 -3.82
CA GLN A 21 -0.63 -27.39 -3.71
C GLN A 21 -2.00 -27.88 -3.25
N ALA A 22 -2.37 -29.13 -3.55
CA ALA A 22 -3.66 -29.71 -3.16
C ALA A 22 -3.65 -30.28 -1.73
N LYS A 23 -2.48 -30.49 -1.13
CA LYS A 23 -2.33 -31.14 0.18
C LYS A 23 -2.45 -30.15 1.34
N GLY A 24 -3.06 -30.59 2.44
CA GLY A 24 -2.97 -29.92 3.75
C GLY A 24 -3.94 -28.75 4.00
N HIS A 25 -4.90 -28.48 3.10
CA HIS A 25 -5.87 -27.40 3.29
C HIS A 25 -6.91 -27.69 4.39
N ASP A 26 -7.26 -28.96 4.60
CA ASP A 26 -8.26 -29.39 5.59
C ASP A 26 -7.66 -29.65 6.98
N ASP A 27 -6.33 -29.61 7.10
CA ASP A 27 -5.66 -29.86 8.35
C ASP A 27 -5.82 -28.67 9.31
N ARG A 28 -5.91 -28.99 10.60
CA ARG A 28 -6.02 -27.98 11.65
C ARG A 28 -4.77 -27.10 11.71
N ASP A 29 -3.61 -27.73 11.63
CA ASP A 29 -2.31 -27.08 11.63
C ASP A 29 -1.73 -27.21 10.21
N LYS A 30 -1.82 -26.12 9.42
CA LYS A 30 -1.41 -26.14 8.02
C LYS A 30 0.11 -26.07 7.90
N GLU A 31 0.66 -26.82 6.97
CA GLU A 31 2.09 -26.79 6.61
C GLU A 31 2.26 -26.56 5.09
N GLY A 32 3.49 -26.31 4.66
CA GLY A 32 3.85 -26.15 3.25
C GLY A 32 3.05 -25.07 2.52
N PHE A 33 2.55 -25.39 1.32
CA PHE A 33 1.82 -24.43 0.50
C PHE A 33 0.51 -23.96 1.17
N ALA A 34 -0.20 -24.84 1.87
CA ALA A 34 -1.43 -24.48 2.57
C ALA A 34 -1.20 -23.44 3.68
N ARG A 35 -0.06 -23.53 4.39
CA ARG A 35 0.34 -22.54 5.41
C ARG A 35 0.60 -21.16 4.81
N ILE A 36 1.26 -21.11 3.65
CA ILE A 36 1.55 -19.87 2.93
C ILE A 36 0.24 -19.17 2.53
N ILE A 37 -0.72 -19.92 1.98
CA ILE A 37 -2.01 -19.37 1.58
C ILE A 37 -2.80 -18.85 2.79
N GLU A 38 -2.82 -19.58 3.90
CA GLU A 38 -3.46 -19.13 5.14
C GLU A 38 -2.83 -17.84 5.67
N ALA A 39 -1.50 -17.74 5.68
CA ALA A 39 -0.79 -16.53 6.10
C ALA A 39 -1.16 -15.33 5.22
N ILE A 40 -1.19 -15.49 3.90
CA ILE A 40 -1.56 -14.42 2.96
C ILE A 40 -3.03 -13.99 3.17
N GLN A 41 -3.93 -14.95 3.35
CA GLN A 41 -5.36 -14.67 3.57
C GLN A 41 -5.65 -14.03 4.92
N GLY A 42 -4.89 -14.38 5.97
CA GLY A 42 -5.00 -13.81 7.30
C GLY A 42 -4.32 -12.45 7.45
N THR A 43 -3.44 -12.08 6.52
CA THR A 43 -2.70 -10.81 6.58
C THR A 43 -3.62 -9.62 6.31
N VAL A 44 -3.57 -8.61 7.18
CA VAL A 44 -4.29 -7.35 6.99
C VAL A 44 -3.40 -6.36 6.27
N TRP A 45 -3.84 -5.93 5.09
CA TRP A 45 -3.11 -4.98 4.25
C TRP A 45 -3.60 -3.56 4.57
N ALA A 46 -2.75 -2.73 5.16
CA ALA A 46 -3.12 -1.37 5.61
C ALA A 46 -3.66 -0.46 4.48
N SER A 47 -3.35 -0.78 3.22
CA SER A 47 -3.78 -0.04 2.03
C SER A 47 -4.95 -0.70 1.27
N ALA A 48 -5.43 -1.88 1.68
CA ALA A 48 -6.51 -2.55 0.96
C ALA A 48 -7.89 -1.98 1.35
N VAL A 49 -8.54 -1.30 0.40
CA VAL A 49 -9.95 -0.90 0.53
C VAL A 49 -10.83 -2.08 0.14
N MET A 50 -11.46 -2.73 1.14
CA MET A 50 -12.39 -3.83 0.90
C MET A 50 -13.60 -3.31 0.13
N ARG A 51 -13.72 -3.71 -1.15
CA ARG A 51 -14.90 -3.39 -1.95
C ARG A 51 -16.10 -4.10 -1.32
N LYS A 52 -17.09 -3.33 -0.85
CA LYS A 52 -18.37 -3.90 -0.41
C LYS A 52 -18.96 -4.66 -1.58
N THR A 53 -18.91 -6.00 -1.52
CA THR A 53 -19.69 -6.83 -2.42
C THR A 53 -21.14 -6.46 -2.20
N ARG A 54 -21.75 -5.85 -3.22
CA ARG A 54 -23.19 -5.64 -3.24
C ARG A 54 -23.76 -7.05 -3.15
N LYS A 55 -24.31 -7.44 -2.00
CA LYS A 55 -25.02 -8.71 -1.83
C LYS A 55 -26.03 -8.76 -2.97
N ALA A 56 -25.75 -9.55 -3.99
CA ALA A 56 -26.77 -9.92 -4.95
C ALA A 56 -27.81 -10.66 -4.11
N SER A 57 -28.94 -9.99 -3.88
CA SER A 57 -30.11 -10.54 -3.22
C SER A 57 -30.59 -11.72 -4.05
N THR A 58 -29.97 -12.88 -3.84
CA THR A 58 -30.44 -14.15 -4.36
C THR A 58 -31.71 -14.43 -3.57
N MET A 59 -32.84 -14.12 -4.21
CA MET A 59 -34.15 -14.56 -3.77
C MET A 59 -34.10 -16.08 -3.67
N HIS A 60 -34.00 -16.59 -2.44
CA HIS A 60 -34.33 -17.97 -2.15
C HIS A 60 -35.83 -18.16 -2.46
N ALA A 61 -36.12 -18.64 -3.67
CA ALA A 61 -37.41 -19.25 -3.97
C ALA A 61 -37.49 -20.54 -3.15
N SER A 62 -38.39 -20.55 -2.18
CA SER A 62 -38.76 -21.71 -1.40
C SER A 62 -39.40 -22.76 -2.32
N THR A 63 -38.74 -23.89 -2.52
CA THR A 63 -39.37 -25.09 -3.09
C THR A 63 -39.43 -26.17 -2.02
N THR A 64 -40.56 -26.19 -1.31
CA THR A 64 -41.09 -27.35 -0.59
C THR A 64 -41.53 -28.41 -1.60
N THR A 65 -40.87 -29.57 -1.68
CA THR A 65 -41.57 -30.86 -1.95
C THR A 65 -40.71 -32.09 -1.62
N ALA A 66 -41.21 -32.90 -0.68
CA ALA A 66 -41.20 -34.37 -0.55
C ALA A 66 -39.97 -35.24 -0.90
N ALA A 67 -39.70 -36.18 0.02
CA ALA A 67 -38.89 -37.40 -0.14
C ALA A 67 -39.27 -38.24 -1.38
N PRO A 68 -38.34 -39.04 -1.94
CA PRO A 68 -38.34 -40.46 -1.57
C PRO A 68 -36.95 -41.14 -1.51
N SER A 69 -36.94 -42.25 -0.79
CA SER A 69 -35.97 -43.36 -0.78
C SER A 69 -35.79 -44.04 -2.15
N GLY A 70 -34.57 -44.52 -2.47
CA GLY A 70 -34.37 -45.53 -3.53
C GLY A 70 -32.92 -45.65 -4.03
N GLU A 71 -32.42 -46.88 -4.09
CA GLU A 71 -31.07 -47.34 -4.44
C GLU A 71 -30.68 -47.23 -5.94
N ASN A 72 -29.35 -47.32 -6.17
CA ASN A 72 -28.63 -47.80 -7.38
C ASN A 72 -28.86 -47.14 -8.76
N THR A 73 -27.77 -46.72 -9.41
CA THR A 73 -27.24 -47.33 -10.66
C THR A 73 -26.17 -46.45 -11.31
N ALA A 74 -25.16 -47.12 -11.86
CA ALA A 74 -23.96 -46.60 -12.51
C ALA A 74 -24.20 -45.95 -13.90
N GLN A 75 -23.16 -45.26 -14.37
CA GLN A 75 -22.84 -44.87 -15.75
C GLN A 75 -23.75 -43.85 -16.46
N SER A 76 -23.20 -42.68 -16.80
CA SER A 76 -23.07 -42.27 -18.21
C SER A 76 -22.12 -41.09 -18.38
N ASN A 77 -21.25 -41.21 -19.37
CA ASN A 77 -20.41 -40.17 -19.96
C ASN A 77 -21.25 -39.16 -20.79
N GLN A 78 -20.57 -38.07 -21.16
CA GLN A 78 -20.91 -37.04 -22.16
C GLN A 78 -21.91 -35.97 -21.72
N ASP A 79 -21.42 -34.75 -21.50
CA ASP A 79 -21.49 -33.74 -22.56
C ASP A 79 -20.51 -32.59 -22.30
N GLN A 80 -19.72 -32.31 -23.34
CA GLN A 80 -18.91 -31.09 -23.49
C GLN A 80 -19.77 -29.99 -24.13
N HIS A 81 -19.21 -28.78 -24.10
CA HIS A 81 -19.49 -27.62 -24.95
C HIS A 81 -20.50 -26.58 -24.45
N HIS A 82 -20.11 -25.31 -24.65
CA HIS A 82 -20.88 -24.06 -24.57
C HIS A 82 -20.88 -23.26 -23.26
N GLN A 83 -19.79 -22.51 -23.00
CA GLN A 83 -19.88 -21.04 -22.90
C GLN A 83 -18.50 -20.37 -22.91
N GLN A 84 -18.04 -20.05 -24.12
CA GLN A 84 -16.99 -19.09 -24.39
C GLN A 84 -17.67 -17.92 -25.11
N GLN A 85 -18.08 -16.89 -24.37
CA GLN A 85 -18.40 -15.55 -24.87
C GLN A 85 -18.93 -14.69 -23.71
N GLN A 86 -18.05 -13.90 -23.10
CA GLN A 86 -18.35 -12.58 -22.50
C GLN A 86 -17.07 -12.00 -21.89
N GLN A 87 -16.07 -11.74 -22.73
CA GLN A 87 -15.06 -10.72 -22.48
C GLN A 87 -14.97 -9.91 -23.76
N GLU A 88 -15.46 -8.67 -23.72
CA GLU A 88 -15.12 -7.53 -24.58
C GLU A 88 -16.29 -6.53 -24.55
N LYS A 89 -16.21 -5.56 -23.64
CA LYS A 89 -16.72 -4.17 -23.76
C LYS A 89 -16.65 -3.48 -22.41
N ASN A 90 -15.50 -2.91 -22.09
CA ASN A 90 -15.46 -1.75 -21.21
C ASN A 90 -14.23 -0.86 -21.47
N GLN A 91 -14.00 -0.55 -22.75
CA GLN A 91 -13.27 0.65 -23.16
C GLN A 91 -14.28 1.61 -23.80
N GLY A 92 -14.54 2.71 -23.10
CA GLY A 92 -15.34 3.84 -23.53
C GLY A 92 -15.16 4.93 -22.46
N GLN A 93 -14.20 5.83 -22.67
CA GLN A 93 -14.47 7.18 -23.16
C GLN A 93 -15.24 8.06 -22.15
N GLY A 94 -14.52 9.03 -21.60
CA GLY A 94 -14.87 10.45 -21.81
C GLY A 94 -15.70 11.13 -20.72
N GLN A 95 -15.14 12.27 -20.27
CA GLN A 95 -15.73 13.54 -19.79
C GLN A 95 -14.83 14.06 -18.66
N GLN A 96 -13.97 15.08 -18.80
CA GLN A 96 -14.21 16.46 -19.26
C GLN A 96 -15.54 17.03 -18.74
N ALA A 97 -15.45 17.79 -17.65
CA ALA A 97 -16.34 18.88 -17.23
C ALA A 97 -15.58 19.65 -16.13
N GLU A 98 -14.96 20.78 -16.47
CA GLU A 98 -15.51 22.13 -16.40
C GLU A 98 -15.38 22.77 -15.01
N GLU A 99 -14.51 23.78 -14.98
CA GLU A 99 -14.60 25.00 -14.19
C GLU A 99 -16.04 25.40 -13.86
N LYS A 100 -16.29 25.68 -12.58
CA LYS A 100 -17.18 26.79 -12.24
C LYS A 100 -16.75 27.48 -10.95
N GLU A 101 -16.10 28.61 -11.17
CA GLU A 101 -15.88 29.70 -10.23
C GLU A 101 -17.23 30.37 -9.90
N GLU A 102 -17.60 30.52 -8.62
CA GLU A 102 -18.36 31.69 -8.13
C GLU A 102 -18.38 31.78 -6.59
N LYS A 103 -17.40 32.52 -6.06
CA LYS A 103 -17.53 33.68 -5.17
C LYS A 103 -18.88 33.86 -4.43
N LYS A 104 -18.88 33.69 -3.10
CA LYS A 104 -19.68 34.52 -2.19
C LYS A 104 -18.93 34.82 -0.88
N THR A 105 -18.53 36.07 -0.78
CA THR A 105 -18.13 36.81 0.41
C THR A 105 -19.27 36.88 1.43
N ALA A 106 -18.97 36.63 2.72
CA ALA A 106 -18.91 37.67 3.76
C ALA A 106 -19.33 37.17 5.16
N LYS A 107 -18.48 37.55 6.12
CA LYS A 107 -18.82 38.13 7.43
C LYS A 107 -18.88 37.20 8.65
N SER A 108 -17.73 37.22 9.35
CA SER A 108 -17.51 37.36 10.80
C SER A 108 -18.53 36.77 11.77
N GLU A 109 -18.03 35.96 12.71
CA GLU A 109 -18.19 36.28 14.13
C GLU A 109 -17.13 35.61 15.00
N GLU A 110 -16.89 36.30 16.10
CA GLU A 110 -15.76 36.30 17.02
C GLU A 110 -16.18 35.56 18.29
N ALA A 111 -15.43 34.53 18.71
CA ALA A 111 -15.45 33.96 20.06
C ALA A 111 -14.21 33.06 20.19
N SER A 112 -13.09 33.51 20.74
CA SER A 112 -12.85 33.68 22.18
C SER A 112 -13.36 32.49 23.00
N SER A 113 -12.49 31.52 23.25
CA SER A 113 -12.51 30.69 24.45
C SER A 113 -11.11 30.16 24.75
N GLN A 114 -10.61 30.64 25.87
CA GLN A 114 -9.43 30.20 26.62
C GLN A 114 -9.57 28.78 27.18
N ALA A 115 -8.42 28.27 27.65
CA ALA A 115 -8.17 27.06 28.45
C ALA A 115 -8.04 25.78 27.61
N ASP A 116 -7.03 24.93 27.74
CA ASP A 116 -6.21 24.63 28.93
C ASP A 116 -4.88 24.01 28.45
N ALA A 117 -3.75 24.65 28.76
CA ALA A 117 -2.41 24.14 28.43
C ALA A 117 -1.99 23.13 29.50
N LYS A 118 -2.27 21.84 29.27
CA LYS A 118 -1.70 20.76 30.09
C LYS A 118 -0.33 20.38 29.56
N MET A 119 0.69 21.05 30.10
CA MET A 119 2.09 20.69 29.98
C MET A 119 2.30 19.22 30.41
N VAL A 120 2.62 18.35 29.46
CA VAL A 120 3.23 17.06 29.73
C VAL A 120 4.71 17.20 29.39
N ALA A 121 5.53 17.25 30.43
CA ALA A 121 6.97 17.39 30.33
C ALA A 121 7.60 16.18 29.59
N PRO A 122 8.54 16.39 28.66
CA PRO A 122 9.36 15.30 28.15
C PRO A 122 10.34 14.82 29.23
N PRO A 123 10.61 13.51 29.34
CA PRO A 123 11.61 13.00 30.27
C PRO A 123 13.01 13.44 29.83
N THR A 124 13.63 14.30 30.64
CA THR A 124 15.03 14.69 30.55
C THR A 124 15.91 13.48 30.93
N VAL A 125 16.36 12.72 29.93
CA VAL A 125 17.42 11.72 30.09
C VAL A 125 18.75 12.47 30.14
N LYS A 126 19.29 12.60 31.36
CA LYS A 126 20.68 13.02 31.58
C LYS A 126 21.58 11.85 31.24
N GLN A 127 22.18 11.84 30.05
CA GLN A 127 23.38 11.04 29.80
C GLN A 127 24.57 11.98 29.65
N SER A 128 25.41 11.91 30.67
CA SER A 128 26.67 12.59 30.84
C SER A 128 27.83 11.68 30.37
N PHE A 129 28.76 12.28 29.62
CA PHE A 129 30.16 11.90 29.37
C PHE A 129 30.45 10.62 28.56
N ASN A 130 31.06 10.77 27.38
CA ASN A 130 32.52 10.61 27.26
C ASN A 130 33.03 11.23 25.94
N GLU A 131 33.78 12.33 26.05
CA GLU A 131 34.40 13.07 24.94
C GLU A 131 35.72 12.38 24.59
N SER A 132 35.73 11.64 23.48
CA SER A 132 36.94 11.13 22.84
C SER A 132 37.08 11.87 21.53
N LYS A 133 37.88 12.93 21.54
CA LYS A 133 38.17 13.78 20.39
C LYS A 133 38.94 12.96 19.35
N THR A 134 38.27 12.55 18.27
CA THR A 134 38.89 11.88 17.14
C THR A 134 38.92 12.88 15.97
N GLU A 135 40.10 13.38 15.64
CA GLU A 135 40.30 14.30 14.51
C GLU A 135 40.15 13.50 13.20
N GLY A 136 38.88 13.37 12.78
CA GLY A 136 38.38 12.69 11.60
C GLY A 136 36.84 12.65 11.52
N GLU A 137 36.14 13.34 12.44
CA GLU A 137 34.68 13.23 12.72
C GLU A 137 33.82 14.32 12.06
N ASP A 138 34.39 15.26 11.29
CA ASP A 138 33.62 16.42 10.79
C ASP A 138 32.64 16.09 9.64
N GLU A 139 32.86 15.00 8.88
CA GLU A 139 31.96 14.59 7.78
C GLU A 139 30.74 13.79 8.26
N ASP A 140 30.85 13.12 9.42
CA ASP A 140 29.76 12.32 9.98
C ASP A 140 28.68 13.20 10.63
N GLU A 141 29.05 14.33 11.26
CA GLU A 141 28.09 15.22 11.91
C GLU A 141 27.12 15.88 10.92
N ASP A 142 27.58 16.21 9.71
CA ASP A 142 26.75 16.83 8.69
C ASP A 142 25.77 15.81 8.09
N SER A 143 26.18 14.55 7.98
CA SER A 143 25.32 13.45 7.56
C SER A 143 24.21 13.17 8.58
N GLU A 144 24.51 13.17 9.88
CA GLU A 144 23.51 12.98 10.94
C GLU A 144 22.45 14.10 10.96
N LYS A 145 22.89 15.36 10.84
CA LYS A 145 21.98 16.52 10.77
C LYS A 145 21.05 16.44 9.56
N LEU A 146 21.56 15.91 8.44
CA LEU A 146 20.81 15.72 7.20
C LEU A 146 19.73 14.66 7.35
N PHE A 147 20.04 13.53 7.99
CA PHE A 147 19.05 12.48 8.28
C PHE A 147 17.96 12.96 9.24
N ASP A 148 18.32 13.72 10.27
CA ASP A 148 17.35 14.35 11.17
C ASP A 148 16.40 15.31 10.43
N GLN A 149 16.93 16.05 9.44
CA GLN A 149 16.13 16.93 8.60
C GLN A 149 15.19 16.13 7.68
N MET A 150 15.65 15.01 7.12
CA MET A 150 14.83 14.11 6.32
C MET A 150 13.69 13.50 7.15
N ASP A 151 13.97 13.04 8.37
CA ASP A 151 12.96 12.45 9.25
C ASP A 151 11.87 13.45 9.63
N ARG A 152 12.25 14.71 9.91
CA ARG A 152 11.29 15.80 10.14
C ARG A 152 10.38 16.04 8.94
N LEU A 153 10.90 16.03 7.72
CA LEU A 153 10.11 16.21 6.50
C LEU A 153 9.14 15.03 6.27
N LEU A 154 9.59 13.80 6.50
CA LEU A 154 8.72 12.62 6.40
C LEU A 154 7.60 12.64 7.45
N GLN A 155 7.92 13.10 8.67
CA GLN A 155 6.94 13.28 9.73
C GLN A 155 5.92 14.36 9.37
N GLU A 156 6.35 15.47 8.79
CA GLU A 156 5.47 16.54 8.28
C GLU A 156 4.55 16.03 7.16
N ALA A 157 5.09 15.29 6.18
CA ALA A 157 4.29 14.68 5.13
C ALA A 157 3.22 13.72 5.67
N SER A 158 3.55 12.93 6.71
CA SER A 158 2.57 12.08 7.38
C SER A 158 1.48 12.90 8.09
N GLN A 159 1.86 13.98 8.78
CA GLN A 159 0.90 14.86 9.45
C GLN A 159 -0.08 15.51 8.45
N ILE A 160 0.42 15.98 7.30
CA ILE A 160 -0.42 16.55 6.23
C ILE A 160 -1.43 15.51 5.75
N ARG A 161 -1.00 14.26 5.53
CA ARG A 161 -1.86 13.15 5.11
C ARG A 161 -2.96 12.87 6.14
N ASP A 162 -2.60 12.79 7.41
CA ASP A 162 -3.54 12.44 8.48
C ASP A 162 -4.54 13.59 8.73
N ALA A 163 -4.08 14.84 8.72
CA ALA A 163 -4.92 16.02 8.81
C ALA A 163 -5.89 16.12 7.62
N SER A 164 -5.43 15.80 6.42
CA SER A 164 -6.30 15.75 5.23
C SER A 164 -7.36 14.67 5.36
N ARG A 165 -7.00 13.49 5.87
CA ARG A 165 -7.94 12.38 6.03
C ARG A 165 -8.99 12.69 7.09
N ALA A 166 -8.61 13.41 8.14
CA ALA A 166 -9.51 13.90 9.18
C ALA A 166 -10.39 15.08 8.71
N GLY A 167 -10.10 15.68 7.55
CA GLY A 167 -10.78 16.89 7.07
C GLY A 167 -10.45 18.14 7.89
N ALA A 168 -9.33 18.13 8.62
CA ALA A 168 -8.90 19.24 9.47
C ALA A 168 -8.22 20.38 8.69
N ILE A 169 -7.71 20.08 7.49
CA ILE A 169 -7.11 21.06 6.57
C ILE A 169 -7.88 21.09 5.26
N SER A 170 -7.91 22.27 4.65
CA SER A 170 -8.52 22.45 3.32
C SER A 170 -7.64 21.83 2.22
N ASP A 171 -8.24 21.60 1.05
CA ASP A 171 -7.55 21.02 -0.10
C ASP A 171 -6.38 21.90 -0.59
N ASP A 172 -6.64 23.21 -0.67
CA ASP A 172 -5.66 24.20 -1.12
C ASP A 172 -4.46 24.27 -0.16
N GLU A 173 -4.74 24.34 1.14
CA GLU A 173 -3.69 24.35 2.18
C GLU A 173 -2.89 23.05 2.20
N ARG A 174 -3.55 21.89 2.00
CA ARG A 174 -2.85 20.60 1.87
C ARG A 174 -1.90 20.62 0.68
N ARG A 175 -2.32 21.18 -0.44
CA ARG A 175 -1.53 21.24 -1.68
C ARG A 175 -0.32 22.16 -1.53
N GLU A 176 -0.50 23.31 -0.88
CA GLU A 176 0.57 24.25 -0.55
C GLU A 176 1.64 23.57 0.32
N ARG A 177 1.25 23.01 1.48
CA ARG A 177 2.18 22.37 2.41
C ARG A 177 2.87 21.14 1.82
N ALA A 178 2.16 20.35 1.02
CA ALA A 178 2.77 19.22 0.32
C ALA A 178 3.80 19.70 -0.73
N GLY A 179 3.54 20.83 -1.39
CA GLY A 179 4.48 21.47 -2.30
C GLY A 179 5.75 21.95 -1.59
N ASP A 180 5.61 22.59 -0.44
CA ASP A 180 6.74 23.07 0.37
C ASP A 180 7.61 21.92 0.91
N ALA A 181 6.97 20.85 1.41
CA ALA A 181 7.66 19.66 1.86
C ALA A 181 8.40 18.97 0.69
N ALA A 182 7.79 18.91 -0.49
CA ALA A 182 8.40 18.33 -1.69
C ALA A 182 9.59 19.15 -2.19
N MET A 183 9.49 20.49 -2.22
CA MET A 183 10.61 21.37 -2.58
C MET A 183 11.76 21.26 -1.58
N SER A 184 11.44 21.17 -0.28
CA SER A 184 12.45 20.97 0.76
C SER A 184 13.17 19.63 0.63
N LEU A 185 12.41 18.56 0.29
CA LEU A 185 12.98 17.23 0.04
C LEU A 185 13.87 17.22 -1.20
N MET A 186 13.46 17.86 -2.30
CA MET A 186 14.29 17.98 -3.51
C MET A 186 15.60 18.70 -3.23
N ASN A 187 15.56 19.81 -2.46
CA ASN A 187 16.77 20.53 -2.10
C ASN A 187 17.72 19.67 -1.22
N LEU A 188 17.14 18.86 -0.32
CA LEU A 188 17.90 17.93 0.52
C LEU A 188 18.55 16.81 -0.33
N MET A 189 17.81 16.24 -1.28
CA MET A 189 18.31 15.19 -2.17
C MET A 189 19.43 15.69 -3.09
N ASN A 190 19.33 16.94 -3.56
CA ASN A 190 20.39 17.58 -4.34
C ASN A 190 21.67 17.77 -3.49
N GLN A 191 21.51 18.14 -2.21
CA GLN A 191 22.64 18.25 -1.27
C GLN A 191 23.32 16.90 -0.97
N LEU A 192 22.57 15.80 -1.06
CA LEU A 192 23.06 14.43 -0.90
C LEU A 192 23.83 13.89 -2.12
N GLY A 193 23.91 14.66 -3.22
CA GLY A 193 24.53 14.20 -4.46
C GLY A 193 23.80 13.02 -5.11
N MET A 194 22.48 12.92 -4.92
CA MET A 194 21.65 11.94 -5.63
C MET A 194 21.21 12.41 -7.03
N ASP A 195 21.59 13.63 -7.40
CA ASP A 195 21.44 14.15 -8.75
C ASP A 195 22.77 13.87 -9.48
N ASP A 196 22.71 13.24 -10.65
CA ASP A 196 23.79 13.12 -11.64
C ASP A 196 24.75 11.91 -11.55
N ASP A 197 24.34 10.77 -12.14
CA ASP A 197 25.24 9.88 -12.89
C ASP A 197 24.45 8.90 -13.82
N ASP A 198 23.41 9.41 -14.51
CA ASP A 198 22.65 8.65 -15.53
C ASP A 198 22.94 9.16 -16.96
N ASP A 199 24.20 9.47 -17.26
CA ASP A 199 24.74 9.46 -18.63
C ASP A 199 25.04 8.01 -19.07
N ALA A 200 24.03 7.14 -19.03
CA ALA A 200 24.10 5.83 -19.65
C ALA A 200 23.72 5.97 -21.13
N ASP A 201 24.75 6.29 -21.93
CA ASP A 201 24.85 6.08 -23.37
C ASP A 201 24.28 4.70 -23.74
N VAL A 202 22.99 4.67 -24.12
CA VAL A 202 22.34 3.45 -24.61
C VAL A 202 22.85 3.23 -26.02
N SER A 203 24.02 2.61 -26.08
CA SER A 203 24.64 2.02 -27.26
C SER A 203 23.63 1.12 -27.96
N ASP A 204 23.01 1.70 -28.99
CA ASP A 204 22.58 1.08 -30.23
C ASP A 204 23.22 -0.31 -30.43
N SER A 205 22.45 -1.35 -30.13
CA SER A 205 22.80 -2.73 -30.48
C SER A 205 21.71 -3.24 -31.40
N ASP A 206 21.90 -2.90 -32.68
CA ASP A 206 21.34 -3.57 -33.84
C ASP A 206 21.59 -5.09 -33.75
N ASP A 207 20.73 -5.83 -33.07
CA ASP A 207 20.64 -7.29 -33.21
C ASP A 207 19.68 -7.63 -34.36
N ASP A 208 20.27 -7.52 -35.55
CA ASP A 208 19.93 -8.23 -36.78
C ASP A 208 19.83 -9.75 -36.52
N ASN A 209 18.63 -10.25 -36.26
CA ASN A 209 18.37 -11.69 -36.30
C ASN A 209 17.50 -12.07 -37.50
N SER A 210 18.19 -12.16 -38.65
CA SER A 210 17.88 -12.98 -39.81
C SER A 210 17.17 -14.31 -39.44
N LEU A 211 15.85 -14.33 -39.58
CA LEU A 211 15.06 -15.58 -39.63
C LEU A 211 14.86 -16.00 -41.09
N GLN A 212 15.85 -16.72 -41.62
CA GLN A 212 15.69 -17.62 -42.77
C GLN A 212 15.41 -19.05 -42.28
N GLY A 213 14.32 -19.64 -42.75
CA GLY A 213 13.99 -21.07 -42.61
C GLY A 213 12.55 -21.26 -42.16
N SER A 214 11.65 -21.92 -42.90
CA SER A 214 11.77 -22.84 -44.05
C SER A 214 10.52 -22.75 -44.92
#